data_AF-A0A0L7QPU7-F1
#
_entry.id   AF-A0A0L7QPU7-F1
#
_cell.length_a   1.000
_cell.length_b   1.000
_cell.length_c   1.000
_cell.angle_alpha   90.00
_cell.angle_beta   90.00
_cell.angle_gamma   90.00
#
_symmetry.space_group_name_H-M   'P 1'
#
loop_
_entity.id
_entity.type
_entity.pdbx_description
1 polymer ?
#
loop_
_entity_poly.entity_id
_entity_poly.type
_entity_poly.pdbx_seq_one_letter_code
_entity_poly.pdbx_strand_id
1 'polypeptide(L)'
;ELGYETLKHPPYSLQITIFLNISITFCEKKIFRNKEDAVNTFVEFIHSRTPDFYCNGIGTLVKRWKKCIESNGNYFDEINSF
;
A
#
# COMPACT_ATOMS: atom_id res chain seq x y z
N GLU A 1 -25.22 -7.25 11.51
CA GLU A 1 -24.03 -7.16 10.63
C GLU A 1 -24.07 -5.83 9.88
N LEU A 2 -22.91 -5.28 9.52
CA LEU A 2 -22.80 -3.93 8.93
C LEU A 2 -23.09 -3.87 7.41
N GLY A 3 -23.43 -4.99 6.77
CA GLY A 3 -23.82 -5.03 5.34
C GLY A 3 -22.69 -4.84 4.33
N TYR A 4 -21.42 -4.92 4.76
CA TYR A 4 -20.27 -4.80 3.87
C TYR A 4 -19.94 -6.10 3.14
N GLU A 5 -19.67 -6.01 1.84
CA GLU A 5 -19.10 -7.12 1.07
C GLU A 5 -17.58 -7.22 1.32
N THR A 6 -17.09 -8.44 1.54
CA THR A 6 -15.67 -8.70 1.79
C THR A 6 -15.00 -9.25 0.54
N LEU A 7 -13.99 -8.55 0.03
CA LEU A 7 -13.19 -9.05 -1.09
C LEU A 7 -12.34 -10.25 -0.66
N LYS A 8 -12.30 -11.30 -1.48
CA LYS A 8 -11.45 -12.48 -1.21
C LYS A 8 -9.97 -12.08 -1.26
N HIS A 9 -9.23 -12.39 -0.20
CA HIS A 9 -7.81 -12.09 -0.07
C HIS A 9 -7.00 -13.36 0.24
N PRO A 10 -5.99 -13.72 -0.57
CA PRO A 10 -5.15 -14.89 -0.30
C PRO A 10 -4.20 -14.65 0.89
N PRO A 11 -3.85 -15.70 1.66
CA PRO A 11 -2.91 -15.56 2.77
C PRO A 11 -1.53 -15.08 2.29
N TYR A 12 -0.85 -14.27 3.11
CA TYR A 12 0.50 -13.73 2.87
C TYR A 12 0.70 -12.84 1.61
N SER A 13 -0.37 -12.27 1.05
CA SER A 13 -0.27 -11.41 -0.13
C SER A 13 0.10 -9.96 0.20
N LEU A 14 1.35 -9.74 0.64
CA LEU A 14 1.88 -8.42 0.96
C LEU A 14 1.84 -7.45 -0.24
N GLN A 15 1.96 -7.99 -1.46
CA GLN A 15 1.98 -7.23 -2.71
C GLN A 15 0.63 -6.57 -3.06
N ILE A 16 -0.48 -7.11 -2.55
CA ILE A 16 -1.83 -6.58 -2.77
C ILE A 16 -2.17 -5.44 -1.80
N THR A 17 -1.43 -5.30 -0.69
CA THR A 17 -1.66 -4.24 0.30
C THR A 17 -0.95 -2.94 -0.11
N ILE A 18 -1.62 -2.12 -0.93
CA ILE A 18 -1.10 -0.85 -1.47
C ILE A 18 -0.59 0.10 -0.38
N PHE A 19 -1.36 0.24 0.70
CA PHE A 19 -1.09 1.22 1.75
C PHE A 19 0.19 0.89 2.54
N LEU A 20 0.45 -0.41 2.76
CA LEU A 20 1.62 -0.85 3.49
C LEU A 20 2.90 -0.61 2.69
N ASN A 21 2.90 -0.89 1.39
CA ASN A 21 4.06 -0.67 0.52
C ASN A 21 4.45 0.82 0.46
N ILE A 22 3.46 1.69 0.21
CA ILE A 22 3.65 3.14 0.18
C ILE A 22 4.21 3.67 1.51
N SER A 23 3.66 3.17 2.63
CA SER A 23 4.08 3.58 3.96
C SER A 23 5.49 3.11 4.28
N ILE A 24 5.87 1.89 3.87
CA ILE A 24 7.22 1.36 4.03
C ILE A 24 8.21 2.21 3.24
N THR A 25 7.98 2.48 1.96
CA THR A 25 8.87 3.32 1.14
C THR A 25 9.01 4.74 1.69
N PHE A 26 7.94 5.31 2.25
CA PHE A 26 7.99 6.61 2.90
C PHE A 26 8.81 6.61 4.20
N CYS A 27 8.70 5.54 4.99
CA CYS A 27 9.37 5.40 6.28
C CYS A 27 10.82 4.92 6.15
N GLU A 28 11.20 4.22 5.08
CA GLU A 28 12.54 3.66 4.85
C GLU A 28 13.69 4.67 4.97
N LYS A 29 13.41 5.96 4.70
CA LYS A 29 14.42 7.03 4.75
C LYS A 29 14.30 7.92 6.00
N LYS A 30 13.47 7.57 6.98
CA LYS A 30 13.21 8.38 8.17
C LYS A 30 13.67 7.69 9.44
N ILE A 31 14.28 8.48 10.34
CA ILE A 31 14.63 8.03 11.70
C ILE A 31 13.68 8.73 12.65
N PHE A 32 12.89 7.96 13.38
CA PHE A 32 11.94 8.47 14.37
C PHE A 32 12.55 8.42 15.75
N ARG A 33 12.42 9.51 16.51
CA ARG A 33 13.02 9.61 17.86
C ARG A 33 12.13 8.98 18.92
N ASN A 34 10.83 8.94 18.69
CA ASN A 34 9.84 8.35 19.57
C ASN A 34 8.57 7.99 18.77
N LYS A 35 7.62 7.33 19.44
CA LYS A 35 6.36 6.91 18.83
C LYS A 35 5.53 8.09 18.31
N GLU A 36 5.48 9.18 19.06
CA GLU A 36 4.66 10.35 18.72
C GLU A 36 5.16 11.04 17.45
N ASP A 37 6.48 11.16 17.30
CA ASP A 37 7.16 11.64 16.09
C ASP A 37 6.81 10.79 14.85
N ALA A 38 6.79 9.46 15.00
CA ALA A 38 6.36 8.55 13.95
C ALA A 38 4.88 8.73 13.58
N VAL A 39 4.00 8.85 14.57
CA VAL A 39 2.55 9.05 14.36
C VAL A 39 2.30 10.39 13.66
N ASN A 40 2.88 11.48 14.16
CA ASN A 40 2.68 12.82 13.60
C ASN A 40 3.19 12.88 12.15
N THR A 41 4.37 12.32 11.89
CA THR A 41 4.91 12.25 10.52
C THR A 41 3.99 11.48 9.57
N PHE A 42 3.33 10.43 10.06
CA PHE A 42 2.40 9.65 9.26
C PHE A 42 1.07 10.37 9.02
N VAL A 43 0.56 11.10 10.01
CA VAL A 43 -0.62 11.95 9.87
C VAL A 43 -0.35 13.03 8.83
N GLU A 44 0.77 13.74 8.92
CA GLU A 44 1.18 14.73 7.93
C GLU A 44 1.33 14.13 6.54
N PHE A 45 1.88 12.91 6.45
CA PHE A 45 1.97 12.19 5.18
C PHE A 45 0.61 12.01 4.52
N ILE A 46 -0.37 11.48 5.26
CA ILE A 46 -1.74 11.27 4.77
C ILE A 46 -2.36 12.62 4.36
N HIS A 47 -2.24 13.63 5.22
CA HIS A 47 -2.82 14.95 4.96
C HIS A 47 -2.20 15.66 3.75
N SER A 48 -0.94 15.38 3.44
CA SER A 48 -0.26 15.94 2.25
C SER A 48 -0.66 15.28 0.93
N ARG A 49 -1.35 14.13 0.95
CA ARG A 49 -1.73 13.41 -0.28
C ARG A 49 -2.95 14.04 -0.92
N THR A 50 -2.92 14.14 -2.24
CA THR A 50 -4.09 14.54 -3.04
C THR A 50 -5.03 13.35 -3.24
N PRO A 51 -6.31 13.58 -3.59
CA PRO A 51 -7.22 12.50 -3.99
C PRO A 51 -6.64 11.60 -5.10
N ASP A 52 -5.95 12.20 -6.07
CA ASP A 52 -5.30 11.48 -7.18
C ASP A 52 -4.26 10.47 -6.72
N PHE A 53 -3.58 10.73 -5.60
CA PHE A 53 -2.63 9.78 -5.02
C PHE A 53 -3.32 8.45 -4.67
N TYR A 54 -4.51 8.53 -4.05
CA TYR A 54 -5.28 7.35 -3.67
C TYR A 54 -5.91 6.68 -4.90
N CYS A 55 -6.43 7.47 -5.84
CA CYS A 55 -6.95 6.95 -7.11
C CYS A 55 -5.89 6.19 -7.89
N ASN A 56 -4.68 6.74 -8.01
CA ASN A 56 -3.55 6.09 -8.66
C ASN A 56 -3.12 4.83 -7.91
N GLY A 57 -3.05 4.90 -6.57
CA GLY A 57 -2.79 3.75 -5.71
C GLY A 57 -3.75 2.60 -6.00
N ILE A 58 -5.06 2.86 -5.95
CA ILE A 58 -6.10 1.86 -6.27
C ILE A 58 -5.99 1.38 -7.71
N GLY A 59 -5.70 2.26 -8.67
CA GLY A 59 -5.50 1.90 -10.08
C GLY A 59 -4.32 0.95 -10.30
N THR A 60 -3.28 1.00 -9.46
CA THR A 60 -2.18 0.01 -9.51
C THR A 60 -2.58 -1.38 -9.03
N LEU A 61 -3.67 -1.52 -8.24
CA LEU A 61 -4.15 -2.82 -7.74
C LEU A 61 -4.48 -3.76 -8.90
N VAL A 62 -5.17 -3.25 -9.92
CA VAL A 62 -5.57 -4.01 -11.11
C VAL A 62 -4.34 -4.55 -11.83
N LYS A 63 -3.30 -3.73 -11.98
CA LYS A 63 -2.02 -4.14 -12.59
C LYS A 63 -1.33 -5.23 -11.77
N ARG A 64 -1.30 -5.09 -10.44
CA ARG A 64 -0.71 -6.07 -9.52
C ARG A 64 -1.46 -7.40 -9.51
N TRP A 65 -2.80 -7.37 -9.56
CA TRP A 65 -3.59 -8.59 -9.68
C TRP A 65 -3.33 -9.32 -10.99
N LYS A 66 -3.26 -8.58 -12.10
CA LYS A 66 -2.89 -9.18 -13.39
C LYS A 66 -1.52 -9.85 -13.31
N LYS A 67 -0.52 -9.17 -12.74
CA LYS A 67 0.82 -9.71 -12.58
C LYS A 67 0.88 -10.92 -11.64
N CYS A 68 0.04 -10.95 -10.60
CA CYS A 68 -0.11 -12.11 -9.71
C CYS A 68 -0.63 -13.34 -10.47
N ILE A 69 -1.62 -13.15 -11.35
CA ILE A 69 -2.13 -14.20 -12.23
C ILE A 69 -1.04 -14.67 -13.20
N GLU A 70 -0.35 -13.73 -13.87
CA GLU A 70 0.74 -14.03 -14.80
C GLU A 70 1.93 -14.75 -14.13
N SER A 71 2.17 -14.47 -12.85
CA SER A 71 3.26 -15.08 -12.07
C SER A 71 2.87 -16.41 -11.42
N ASN A 72 1.66 -16.94 -11.68
CA ASN A 72 1.10 -18.11 -10.99
C ASN A 72 1.14 -17.99 -9.46
N GLY A 73 0.92 -16.78 -8.92
CA GLY A 73 0.98 -16.51 -7.49
C GLY A 73 2.37 -16.40 -6.88
N ASN A 74 3.44 -16.44 -7.69
CA ASN A 74 4.80 -16.15 -7.23
C ASN A 74 4.97 -14.65 -6.94
N TYR A 75 5.86 -14.34 -5.98
CA TYR A 75 6.24 -12.96 -5.69
C TYR A 75 6.95 -12.33 -6.88
N PHE A 76 6.52 -11.12 -7.26
CA PHE A 76 7.18 -10.32 -8.28
C PHE A 76 7.69 -8.98 -7.73
N ASP A 77 8.92 -8.62 -8.09
CA ASP A 77 9.50 -7.32 -7.75
C ASP A 77 9.05 -6.29 -8.78
N GLU A 78 8.00 -5.55 -8.46
CA GLU A 78 7.71 -4.30 -9.16
C GLU A 78 7.32 -3.22 -8.15
N ILE A 79 8.35 -2.63 -7.56
CA ILE A 79 8.28 -1.30 -6.97
C ILE A 79 8.57 -0.31 -8.11
N ASN A 80 7.66 -0.20 -9.07
CA ASN A 80 7.70 0.95 -9.97
C ASN A 80 7.08 2.12 -9.22
N SER A 81 7.94 3.12 -9.03
CA SER A 81 7.78 4.35 -8.25
C SER A 81 6.37 4.95 -8.27
N PHE A 82 5.84 5.22 -7.08
CA PHE A 82 4.95 6.35 -6.87
C PHE A 82 5.76 7.64 -6.77
#